data_AF-A0A430VKN0-F1
#
_entry.id   AF-A0A430VKN0-F1
#
_cell.length_a   1.000
_cell.length_b   1.000
_cell.length_c   1.000
_cell.angle_alpha   90.00
_cell.angle_beta   90.00
_cell.angle_gamma   90.00
#
_symmetry.space_group_name_H-M   'P 1'
#
loop_
_entity.id
_entity.type
_entity.pdbx_description
1 polymer ?
#
loop_
_entity_poly.entity_id
_entity_poly.type
_entity_poly.pdbx_seq_one_letter_code
_entity_poly.pdbx_strand_id
1 'polypeptide(L)'
;MRRWVWLSLLGLALAASGVRVIQVEGGRLSGDLRYGPWTFEGEVRGRVKDLEIRSSKATLTAPKGKTMQEAEGEREARFEGGVVVRR
;
A
#
# COMPACT_ATOMS: atom_id res chain seq x y z
N MET A 1 -35.25 32.98 -7.63
CA MET A 1 -34.20 32.43 -8.52
C MET A 1 -32.93 33.23 -8.20
N ARG A 2 -31.78 32.73 -7.73
CA ARG A 2 -31.09 31.43 -7.81
C ARG A 2 -29.96 31.53 -6.77
N ARG A 3 -30.03 30.78 -5.66
CA ARG A 3 -28.98 30.75 -4.63
C ARG A 3 -27.98 29.65 -4.99
N TRP A 4 -26.78 30.04 -5.40
CA TRP A 4 -25.66 29.13 -5.61
C TRP A 4 -25.08 28.74 -4.24
N VAL A 5 -25.38 27.52 -3.82
CA VAL A 5 -24.70 26.87 -2.69
C VAL A 5 -23.53 26.09 -3.28
N TRP A 6 -22.33 26.66 -3.16
CA TRP A 6 -21.09 25.92 -3.37
C TRP A 6 -20.90 24.96 -2.19
N LEU A 7 -21.12 23.66 -2.43
CA LEU A 7 -20.72 22.60 -1.51
C LEU A 7 -19.21 22.41 -1.61
N SER A 8 -18.47 23.00 -0.68
CA SER A 8 -17.06 22.67 -0.45
C SER A 8 -16.98 21.32 0.27
N LEU A 9 -16.82 20.25 -0.50
CA LEU A 9 -16.44 18.93 0.02
C LEU A 9 -14.99 19.01 0.53
N LEU A 10 -14.83 19.31 1.82
CA LEU A 10 -13.58 19.05 2.54
C LEU A 10 -13.41 17.53 2.66
N GLY A 11 -12.56 16.95 1.82
CA GLY A 11 -12.08 15.59 1.99
C GLY A 11 -11.21 15.51 3.24
N LEU A 12 -11.74 14.93 4.32
CA LEU A 12 -10.97 14.54 5.49
C LEU A 12 -10.06 13.36 5.09
N ALA A 13 -8.81 13.62 4.74
CA ALA A 13 -7.80 12.59 4.68
C ALA A 13 -7.43 12.19 6.12
N LEU A 14 -7.92 11.02 6.59
CA LEU A 14 -7.47 10.42 7.84
C LEU A 14 -6.01 9.96 7.67
N ALA A 15 -5.07 10.81 8.09
CA ALA A 15 -3.69 10.43 8.28
C ALA A 15 -3.57 9.56 9.55
N ALA A 16 -3.57 8.24 9.40
CA ALA A 16 -3.28 7.29 10.48
C ALA A 16 -1.79 7.36 10.87
N SER A 17 -1.47 8.21 11.83
CA SER A 17 -0.11 8.61 12.24
C SER A 17 0.72 7.55 12.99
N GLY A 18 0.16 6.37 13.28
CA GLY A 18 0.85 5.28 14.00
C GLY A 18 1.23 4.09 13.13
N VAL A 19 0.65 3.95 11.95
CA VAL A 19 0.73 2.73 11.15
C VAL A 19 1.76 2.93 10.05
N ARG A 20 2.84 2.14 10.05
CA ARG A 20 3.88 2.19 9.02
C ARG A 20 3.33 1.60 7.74
N VAL A 21 2.66 2.42 6.94
CA VAL A 21 2.12 1.99 5.64
C VAL A 21 3.27 1.68 4.70
N ILE A 22 3.29 0.45 4.20
CA ILE A 22 4.23 0.01 3.17
C ILE A 22 3.54 0.25 1.83
N GLN A 23 4.04 1.22 1.08
CA GLN A 23 3.59 1.48 -0.28
C GLN A 23 4.45 0.65 -1.22
N VAL A 24 3.83 -0.19 -2.05
CA VAL A 24 4.54 -0.98 -3.06
C VAL A 24 4.09 -0.50 -4.43
N GLU A 25 5.05 -0.07 -5.23
CA GLU A 25 4.87 0.42 -6.58
C GLU A 25 5.71 -0.40 -7.57
N GLY A 26 5.23 -0.48 -8.81
CA GLY A 26 5.91 -1.17 -9.89
C GLY A 26 5.57 -2.65 -10.00
N GLY A 27 6.05 -3.23 -11.09
CA GLY A 27 5.83 -4.63 -11.45
C GLY A 27 4.40 -4.98 -11.84
N ARG A 28 4.24 -6.26 -12.14
CA ARG A 28 2.94 -6.88 -12.41
C ARG A 28 2.31 -7.29 -11.09
N LEU A 29 1.19 -6.65 -10.74
CA LEU A 29 0.35 -7.07 -9.62
C LEU A 29 -0.46 -8.31 -10.01
N SER A 30 -0.42 -9.34 -9.17
CA SER A 30 -1.18 -10.59 -9.29
C SER A 30 -1.72 -11.02 -7.93
N GLY A 31 -2.84 -11.76 -7.93
CA GLY A 31 -3.47 -12.28 -6.71
C GLY A 31 -4.90 -11.78 -6.50
N ASP A 32 -5.50 -12.16 -5.36
CA ASP A 32 -6.84 -11.72 -4.99
C ASP A 32 -6.82 -10.25 -4.55
N LEU A 33 -7.47 -9.37 -5.31
CA LEU A 33 -7.51 -7.93 -5.03
C LEU A 33 -8.25 -7.58 -3.73
N ARG A 34 -9.10 -8.46 -3.22
CA ARG A 34 -9.93 -8.23 -2.03
C ARG A 34 -9.32 -8.82 -0.76
N TYR A 35 -8.84 -10.06 -0.83
CA TYR A 35 -8.34 -10.79 0.34
C TYR A 35 -6.84 -11.09 0.31
N GLY A 36 -6.18 -10.89 -0.84
CA GLY A 36 -4.75 -11.15 -0.99
C GLY A 36 -4.40 -12.65 -0.98
N PRO A 37 -3.11 -12.99 -1.09
CA PRO A 37 -1.96 -12.08 -1.07
C PRO A 37 -1.77 -11.33 -2.39
N TRP A 38 -1.35 -10.06 -2.31
CA TRP A 38 -0.95 -9.27 -3.47
C TRP A 38 0.51 -9.51 -3.78
N THR A 39 0.78 -10.06 -4.96
CA THR A 39 2.14 -10.35 -5.42
C THR A 39 2.54 -9.36 -6.51
N PHE A 40 3.67 -8.70 -6.32
CA PHE A 40 4.28 -7.76 -7.26
C PHE A 40 5.55 -8.41 -7.80
N GLU A 41 5.69 -8.49 -9.13
CA GLU A 41 6.87 -9.06 -9.78
C GLU A 41 7.40 -8.15 -10.89
N GLY A 42 8.73 -7.99 -10.94
CA GLY A 42 9.42 -7.14 -11.90
C GLY A 42 9.62 -5.72 -11.40
N GLU A 43 10.86 -5.36 -11.04
CA GLU A 43 11.25 -4.04 -10.54
C GLU A 43 10.30 -3.46 -9.48
N VAL A 44 10.26 -4.12 -8.32
CA VAL A 44 9.39 -3.72 -7.22
C VAL A 44 10.07 -2.66 -6.34
N ARG A 45 9.34 -1.58 -6.05
CA ARG A 45 9.78 -0.50 -5.15
C ARG A 45 8.83 -0.39 -3.97
N GLY A 46 9.32 -0.73 -2.78
CA GLY A 46 8.64 -0.51 -1.51
C GLY A 46 9.08 0.80 -0.86
N ARG A 47 8.16 1.57 -0.27
CA ARG A 47 8.47 2.74 0.55
C ARG A 47 7.90 2.54 1.94
N VAL A 48 8.73 2.76 2.97
CA VAL A 48 8.34 2.72 4.38
C VAL A 48 8.97 3.90 5.11
N LYS A 49 8.16 4.93 5.39
CA LYS A 49 8.68 6.21 5.90
C LYS A 49 9.77 6.77 4.96
N ASP A 50 11.00 6.91 5.46
CA ASP A 50 12.17 7.41 4.73
C ASP A 50 12.96 6.28 4.05
N LEU A 51 12.52 5.02 4.18
CA LEU A 51 13.20 3.88 3.58
C LEU A 51 12.63 3.58 2.19
N GLU A 52 13.52 3.43 1.22
CA GLU A 52 13.24 2.89 -0.10
C GLU A 52 13.77 1.45 -0.19
N ILE A 53 12.92 0.52 -0.55
CA ILE A 53 13.21 -0.91 -0.70
C ILE A 53 13.07 -1.24 -2.18
N ARG A 54 14.10 -1.84 -2.78
CA ARG A 54 14.06 -2.36 -4.15
C ARG A 54 14.22 -3.87 -4.12
N SER A 55 13.43 -4.57 -4.93
CA SER A 55 13.48 -6.02 -5.04
C SER A 55 12.92 -6.48 -6.40
N SER A 56 13.15 -7.75 -6.76
CA SER A 56 12.52 -8.32 -7.96
C SER A 56 11.09 -8.81 -7.70
N LYS A 57 10.76 -9.12 -6.44
CA LYS A 57 9.43 -9.60 -6.03
C LYS A 57 9.04 -9.05 -4.66
N ALA A 58 7.78 -8.66 -4.50
CA ALA A 58 7.20 -8.44 -3.17
C ALA A 58 5.84 -9.11 -3.03
N THR A 59 5.52 -9.58 -1.84
CA THR A 59 4.22 -10.15 -1.49
C THR A 59 3.65 -9.41 -0.30
N LEU A 60 2.44 -8.87 -0.43
CA LEU A 60 1.68 -8.26 0.67
C LEU A 60 0.56 -9.20 1.10
N THR A 61 0.48 -9.47 2.39
CA THR A 61 -0.53 -10.36 2.98
C THR A 61 -1.30 -9.63 4.07
N ALA A 62 -2.63 -9.69 4.02
CA ALA A 62 -3.47 -9.19 5.10
C ALA A 62 -3.49 -10.17 6.29
N PRO A 63 -3.60 -9.68 7.53
CA PRO A 63 -3.90 -10.51 8.68
C PRO A 63 -5.26 -11.18 8.52
N LYS A 64 -5.41 -12.35 9.17
CA LYS A 64 -6.63 -13.17 9.06
C LYS A 64 -7.88 -12.37 9.41
N GLY A 65 -8.91 -12.49 8.57
CA GLY A 65 -10.22 -11.88 8.82
C GLY A 65 -10.34 -10.40 8.43
N LYS A 66 -9.30 -9.80 7.83
CA LYS A 66 -9.37 -8.45 7.25
C LYS A 66 -9.21 -8.51 5.73
N THR A 67 -9.89 -7.62 5.01
CA THR A 67 -9.59 -7.40 3.59
C THR A 67 -8.22 -6.74 3.45
N MET A 68 -7.64 -6.83 2.25
CA MET A 68 -6.40 -6.12 1.96
C MET A 68 -6.53 -4.63 2.21
N GLN A 69 -7.67 -4.01 1.89
CA GLN A 69 -7.91 -2.59 2.13
C GLN A 69 -7.96 -2.24 3.62
N GLU A 70 -8.74 -2.97 4.42
CA GLU A 70 -8.84 -2.76 5.88
C GLU A 70 -7.53 -3.04 6.62
N ALA A 71 -6.71 -3.93 6.07
CA ALA A 71 -5.41 -4.27 6.62
C ALA A 71 -4.34 -3.20 6.40
N GLU A 72 -4.65 -2.03 5.86
CA GLU A 72 -3.64 -1.03 5.52
C GLU A 72 -2.69 -0.70 6.66
N GLY A 73 -1.40 -0.97 6.43
CA GLY A 73 -0.34 -0.77 7.39
C GLY A 73 -0.27 -1.80 8.54
N GLU A 74 -1.22 -2.74 8.61
CA GLU A 74 -1.09 -4.02 9.32
C GLU A 74 -0.70 -5.18 8.38
N ARG A 75 -0.59 -4.92 7.07
CA ARG A 75 -0.16 -5.90 6.07
C ARG A 75 1.27 -6.34 6.34
N GLU A 76 1.53 -7.63 6.19
CA GLU A 76 2.88 -8.16 6.16
C GLU A 76 3.44 -8.02 4.74
N ALA A 77 4.61 -7.38 4.60
CA ALA A 77 5.31 -7.25 3.33
C ALA A 77 6.56 -8.11 3.31
N ARG A 78 6.64 -9.01 2.34
CA ARG A 78 7.79 -9.88 2.10
C ARG A 78 8.45 -9.50 0.78
N PHE A 79 9.71 -9.06 0.84
CA PHE A 79 10.49 -8.69 -0.34
C PHE A 79 11.52 -9.79 -0.63
N GLU A 80 11.63 -10.22 -1.90
CA GLU A 80 12.46 -11.35 -2.33
C GLU A 80 13.24 -11.04 -3.61
N GLY A 81 14.30 -11.82 -3.83
CA GLY A 81 15.15 -11.77 -5.02
C GLY A 81 15.95 -10.46 -5.16
N GLY A 82 17.01 -10.34 -4.36
CA GLY A 82 17.93 -9.21 -4.41
C GLY A 82 17.37 -7.94 -3.76
N VAL A 83 17.18 -7.98 -2.44
CA VAL A 83 16.63 -6.85 -1.67
C VAL A 83 17.71 -5.80 -1.41
N VAL A 84 17.46 -4.57 -1.85
CA VAL A 84 18.31 -3.41 -1.56
C VAL A 84 17.49 -2.39 -0.78
N VAL A 85 17.99 -1.96 0.37
CA VAL A 85 17.33 -0.95 1.22
C VAL A 85 18.18 0.31 1.25
N ARG A 86 17.54 1.46 1.05
CA ARG A 86 18.15 2.80 1.07
C ARG A 86 17.35 3.73 1.98
N ARG A 87 18.00 4.78 2.47
CA ARG A 87 17.44 5.86 3.28
C ARG A 87 17.69 7.18 2.58
#